data_AF-A0A2P5LNB3-F1
#
_entry.id   AF-A0A2P5LNB3-F1
#
_cell.length_a   1.000
_cell.length_b   1.000
_cell.length_c   1.000
_cell.angle_alpha   90.00
_cell.angle_beta   90.00
_cell.angle_gamma   90.00
#
_symmetry.space_group_name_H-M   'P 1'
#
loop_
_entity.id
_entity.type
_entity.pdbx_description
1 polymer ?
#
loop_
_entity_poly.entity_id
_entity_poly.type
_entity_poly.pdbx_seq_one_letter_code
_entity_poly.pdbx_strand_id
1 'polypeptide(L)'
;MRLVSKAVLAAFAAVASLALTVEARTEEQMTKSLTGLQHKDTKVGTGATPKIGQTAVMHYTGWLYNNGEKGKKFDSSHDRGQPFEFRLGQGQVIKGWDEGVEGMKVGGKRT
;
A
#
# COMPACT_ATOMS: atom_id res chain seq x y z
N MET A 1 39.43 46.33 45.65
CA MET A 1 39.14 47.74 45.32
C MET A 1 38.62 47.79 43.88
N ARG A 2 37.35 48.24 43.71
CA ARG A 2 36.57 48.53 42.47
C ARG A 2 36.15 47.30 41.62
N LEU A 3 34.88 46.84 41.66
CA LEU A 3 33.65 47.31 40.95
C LEU A 3 33.89 47.50 39.44
N VAL A 4 33.07 47.02 38.48
CA VAL A 4 31.60 46.93 38.32
C VAL A 4 31.34 45.96 37.13
N SER A 5 30.48 44.94 37.20
CA SER A 5 29.01 44.90 36.95
C SER A 5 28.51 44.82 35.50
N LYS A 6 27.47 43.96 35.35
CA LYS A 6 26.38 43.86 34.35
C LYS A 6 26.56 42.74 33.31
N ALA A 7 25.95 41.57 33.55
CA ALA A 7 24.57 41.17 33.16
C ALA A 7 24.49 40.89 31.65
N VAL A 8 24.03 39.73 31.18
CA VAL A 8 22.62 39.31 31.00
C VAL A 8 22.65 37.80 30.71
N LEU A 9 22.15 36.93 31.59
CA LEU A 9 20.80 36.33 31.62
C LEU A 9 20.34 35.66 30.30
N ALA A 10 20.33 34.33 30.26
CA ALA A 10 19.31 33.56 29.54
C ALA A 10 19.25 32.13 30.10
N ALA A 11 18.16 31.85 30.81
CA ALA A 11 17.77 30.51 31.21
C ALA A 11 17.23 29.74 29.99
N PHE A 12 17.65 28.48 29.82
CA PHE A 12 16.91 27.53 29.00
C PHE A 12 16.68 26.26 29.83
N ALA A 13 15.41 26.06 30.18
CA ALA A 13 14.91 24.85 30.77
C ALA A 13 15.15 23.68 29.81
N ALA A 14 15.84 22.63 30.28
CA ALA A 14 15.92 21.38 29.56
C ALA A 14 14.57 20.66 29.67
N VAL A 15 13.65 20.94 28.75
CA VAL A 15 12.49 20.09 28.51
C VAL A 15 13.02 18.87 27.77
N ALA A 16 13.17 17.76 28.49
CA ALA A 16 13.44 16.45 27.91
C ALA A 16 12.33 16.14 26.91
N SER A 17 12.65 16.32 25.63
CA SER A 17 11.75 16.03 24.53
C SER A 17 11.63 14.51 24.48
N LEU A 18 10.50 13.99 24.93
CA LEU A 18 10.07 12.63 24.67
C LEU A 18 10.04 12.48 23.15
N ALA A 19 11.07 11.88 22.58
CA ALA A 19 11.08 11.49 21.18
C ALA A 19 9.96 10.45 21.02
N LEU A 20 8.79 10.93 20.60
CA LEU A 20 7.70 10.09 20.15
C LEU A 20 8.20 9.45 18.85
N THR A 21 8.80 8.26 18.96
CA THR A 21 8.97 7.37 17.84
C THR A 21 7.57 7.09 17.29
N VAL A 22 7.20 7.80 16.22
CA VAL A 22 6.14 7.37 15.33
C VAL A 22 6.69 6.14 14.62
N GLU A 23 6.57 4.99 15.28
CA GLU A 23 6.55 3.73 14.57
C GLU A 23 5.36 3.82 13.61
N ALA A 24 5.66 3.91 12.32
CA ALA A 24 4.66 3.85 11.28
C ALA A 24 3.98 2.47 11.37
N ARG A 25 2.93 2.37 12.18
CA ARG A 25 1.97 1.29 12.10
C ARG A 25 1.22 1.51 10.80
N THR A 26 1.68 0.86 9.73
CA THR A 26 0.81 0.54 8.60
C THR A 26 -0.28 -0.36 9.16
N GLU A 27 -1.37 0.24 9.64
CA GLU A 27 -2.60 -0.51 9.85
C GLU A 27 -2.93 -1.17 8.51
N GLU A 28 -3.01 -2.51 8.49
CA GLU A 28 -3.50 -3.28 7.35
C GLU A 28 -5.02 -3.01 7.17
N GLN A 29 -5.37 -1.78 6.84
CA GLN A 29 -6.73 -1.37 6.60
C GLN A 29 -7.13 -1.87 5.21
N MET A 30 -8.15 -2.73 5.18
CA MET A 30 -8.80 -3.13 3.93
C MET A 30 -9.53 -1.93 3.34
N THR A 31 -9.09 -1.47 2.17
CA THR A 31 -9.77 -0.42 1.42
C THR A 31 -10.98 -1.01 0.70
N LYS A 32 -12.16 -0.40 0.86
CA LYS A 32 -13.38 -0.81 0.16
C LYS A 32 -13.78 0.22 -0.89
N SER A 33 -13.92 -0.22 -2.13
CA SER A 33 -14.47 0.56 -3.25
C SER A 33 -16.00 0.67 -3.14
N LEU A 34 -16.57 1.67 -3.83
CA LEU A 34 -18.02 1.85 -3.98
C LEU A 34 -18.70 0.65 -4.66
N THR A 35 -17.94 -0.11 -5.47
CA THR A 35 -18.41 -1.33 -6.14
C THR A 35 -18.40 -2.56 -5.22
N GLY A 36 -17.92 -2.41 -3.99
CA GLY A 36 -17.81 -3.49 -3.02
C GLY A 36 -16.49 -4.26 -3.08
N LEU A 37 -15.60 -3.97 -4.04
CA LEU A 37 -14.25 -4.53 -4.06
C LEU A 37 -13.50 -4.13 -2.79
N GLN A 38 -12.89 -5.11 -2.12
CA GLN A 38 -12.01 -4.88 -0.99
C GLN A 38 -10.59 -5.25 -1.37
N HIS A 39 -9.62 -4.45 -0.94
CA HIS A 39 -8.23 -4.76 -1.16
C HIS A 39 -7.31 -4.19 -0.09
N LYS A 40 -6.13 -4.81 0.08
CA LYS A 40 -5.01 -4.25 0.83
C LYS A 40 -3.68 -4.51 0.13
N ASP A 41 -2.78 -3.53 0.19
CA ASP A 41 -1.41 -3.70 -0.27
C ASP A 41 -0.60 -4.48 0.78
N THR A 42 -0.33 -5.75 0.49
CA THR A 42 0.60 -6.57 1.29
C THR A 42 2.06 -6.21 1.04
N LYS A 43 2.34 -5.59 -0.11
CA LYS A 43 3.63 -4.99 -0.44
C LYS A 43 3.40 -3.81 -1.37
N VAL A 44 3.82 -2.62 -0.97
CA VAL A 44 3.79 -1.45 -1.85
C VAL A 44 4.97 -1.51 -2.81
N GLY A 45 4.70 -1.39 -4.11
CA GLY A 45 5.73 -1.34 -5.14
C GLY A 45 6.49 -0.01 -5.14
N THR A 46 7.67 0.01 -5.75
CA THR A 46 8.51 1.22 -5.89
C THR A 46 8.51 1.78 -7.31
N GLY A 47 7.97 1.02 -8.27
CA GLY A 47 7.92 1.43 -9.67
C GLY A 47 6.74 2.34 -10.00
N ALA A 48 6.56 2.59 -11.29
CA ALA A 48 5.48 3.42 -11.80
C ALA A 48 4.10 2.84 -11.44
N THR A 49 3.13 3.72 -11.27
CA THR A 49 1.71 3.35 -11.21
C THR A 49 1.17 3.29 -12.65
N PRO A 50 0.48 2.20 -13.05
CA PRO A 50 -0.05 2.06 -14.39
C PRO A 50 -1.17 3.08 -14.63
N LYS A 51 -1.31 3.53 -15.88
CA LYS A 51 -2.40 4.40 -16.34
C LYS A 51 -3.40 3.58 -17.15
N ILE A 52 -4.65 4.04 -17.18
CA ILE A 52 -5.70 3.47 -18.04
C ILE A 52 -5.20 3.38 -19.49
N GLY A 53 -5.48 2.25 -20.13
CA GLY A 53 -5.04 1.92 -21.50
C GLY A 53 -3.66 1.29 -21.59
N GLN A 54 -2.84 1.32 -20.54
CA GLN A 54 -1.55 0.63 -20.51
C GLN A 54 -1.73 -0.87 -20.26
N THR A 55 -0.76 -1.66 -20.71
CA THR A 55 -0.69 -3.09 -20.41
C THR A 55 -0.17 -3.30 -18.99
N ALA A 56 -0.95 -3.98 -18.16
CA ALA A 56 -0.52 -4.48 -16.86
C ALA A 56 -0.09 -5.95 -17.00
N VAL A 57 1.07 -6.29 -16.43
CA VAL A 57 1.63 -7.65 -16.42
C VAL A 57 1.80 -8.08 -14.98
N MET A 58 1.15 -9.17 -14.56
CA MET A 58 1.17 -9.59 -13.16
C MET A 58 1.05 -11.10 -12.95
N HIS A 59 1.48 -11.53 -11.77
CA HIS A 59 1.08 -12.83 -11.24
C HIS A 59 -0.11 -12.70 -10.30
N TYR A 60 -0.96 -13.74 -10.28
CA TYR A 60 -2.13 -13.82 -9.41
C TYR A 60 -2.42 -15.27 -9.00
N THR A 61 -3.20 -15.39 -7.93
CA THR A 61 -3.80 -16.66 -7.50
C THR A 61 -5.23 -16.38 -7.03
N GLY A 62 -6.21 -17.00 -7.68
CA GLY A 62 -7.62 -16.88 -7.36
C GLY A 62 -8.12 -18.01 -6.46
N TRP A 63 -8.92 -17.65 -5.46
CA TRP A 63 -9.49 -18.57 -4.48
C TRP A 63 -10.99 -18.32 -4.34
N LEU A 64 -11.77 -19.38 -4.17
CA LEU A 64 -13.19 -19.28 -3.83
C LEU A 64 -13.33 -19.19 -2.32
N TYR A 65 -13.95 -18.13 -1.81
CA TYR A 65 -14.24 -17.97 -0.38
C TYR A 65 -15.65 -18.46 -0.08
N ASN A 66 -15.83 -19.12 1.06
CA ASN A 66 -17.13 -19.55 1.56
C ASN A 66 -17.28 -19.06 2.99
N ASN A 67 -18.31 -18.27 3.27
CA ASN A 67 -18.58 -17.70 4.60
C ASN A 67 -17.35 -17.01 5.25
N GLY A 68 -16.55 -16.30 4.45
CA GLY A 68 -15.34 -15.60 4.92
C GLY A 68 -14.09 -16.48 5.03
N GLU A 69 -14.22 -17.80 4.86
CA GLU A 69 -13.10 -18.72 4.88
C GLU A 69 -12.55 -18.95 3.46
N LYS A 70 -11.22 -18.96 3.36
CA LYS A 70 -10.52 -19.22 2.10
C LYS A 70 -10.70 -20.70 1.72
N GLY A 71 -11.36 -20.95 0.59
CA GLY A 71 -11.61 -22.28 0.07
C GLY A 71 -10.66 -22.67 -1.07
N LYS A 72 -11.21 -23.31 -2.10
CA LYS A 72 -10.45 -23.93 -3.18
C LYS A 72 -9.81 -22.88 -4.11
N LYS A 73 -8.54 -23.10 -4.48
CA LYS A 73 -7.89 -22.39 -5.59
C LYS A 73 -8.61 -22.71 -6.89
N PHE A 74 -9.13 -21.71 -7.60
CA PHE A 74 -9.75 -21.93 -8.91
C PHE A 74 -8.78 -21.69 -10.05
N ASP A 75 -7.80 -20.79 -9.88
CA ASP A 75 -6.79 -20.51 -10.89
C ASP A 75 -5.52 -19.85 -10.33
N SER A 76 -4.39 -19.98 -11.01
CA SER A 76 -3.16 -19.23 -10.71
C SER A 76 -2.26 -19.13 -11.93
N SER A 77 -1.71 -17.95 -12.16
CA SER A 77 -0.69 -17.76 -13.19
C SER A 77 0.67 -18.36 -12.78
N HIS A 78 0.93 -18.54 -11.47
CA HIS A 78 2.12 -19.24 -11.01
C HIS A 78 2.11 -20.72 -11.39
N ASP A 79 0.94 -21.38 -11.37
CA ASP A 79 0.82 -22.79 -11.78
C ASP A 79 1.17 -22.99 -13.25
N ARG A 80 0.92 -21.96 -14.08
CA ARG A 80 1.24 -21.96 -15.52
C ARG A 80 2.65 -21.48 -15.82
N GLY A 81 3.38 -20.93 -14.84
CA GLY A 81 4.72 -20.37 -15.01
C GLY A 81 4.79 -19.11 -15.89
N GLN A 82 3.66 -18.50 -16.25
CA GLN A 82 3.60 -17.33 -17.14
C GLN A 82 2.71 -16.24 -16.53
N PRO A 83 3.13 -14.97 -16.56
CA PRO A 83 2.31 -13.87 -16.06
C PRO A 83 1.07 -13.68 -16.94
N PHE A 84 0.09 -12.97 -16.38
CA PHE A 84 -1.10 -12.58 -17.11
C PHE A 84 -1.01 -11.12 -17.53
N GLU A 85 -1.45 -10.83 -18.74
CA GLU A 85 -1.36 -9.52 -19.37
C GLU A 85 -2.74 -9.07 -19.84
N PHE A 86 -3.07 -7.81 -19.57
CA PHE A 86 -4.31 -7.19 -20.06
C PHE A 86 -4.15 -5.66 -20.15
N ARG A 87 -5.02 -4.99 -20.91
CA ARG A 87 -5.08 -3.52 -20.93
C ARG A 87 -5.98 -3.01 -19.80
N LEU A 88 -5.40 -2.19 -18.94
CA LEU A 88 -6.07 -1.65 -17.75
C LEU A 88 -7.23 -0.72 -18.13
N GLY A 89 -8.40 -0.93 -17.53
CA GLY A 89 -9.56 -0.06 -17.67
C GLY A 89 -10.21 -0.13 -19.05
N GLN A 90 -10.03 -1.24 -19.77
CA GLN A 90 -10.63 -1.48 -21.08
C GLN A 90 -11.76 -2.53 -21.03
N GLY A 91 -12.14 -3.02 -19.85
CA GLY A 91 -13.20 -4.01 -19.70
C GLY A 91 -12.86 -5.39 -20.28
N GLN A 92 -11.56 -5.68 -20.44
CA GLN A 92 -11.07 -6.98 -20.93
C GLN A 92 -11.09 -8.07 -19.84
N VAL A 93 -11.22 -7.65 -18.59
CA VAL A 93 -11.22 -8.50 -17.40
C VAL A 93 -12.46 -8.20 -16.55
N ILE A 94 -12.69 -9.00 -15.50
CA ILE A 94 -13.76 -8.71 -14.54
C ILE A 94 -13.52 -7.34 -13.89
N LYS A 95 -14.59 -6.57 -13.63
CA LYS A 95 -14.49 -5.18 -13.14
C LYS A 95 -13.59 -5.00 -11.92
N GLY A 96 -13.65 -5.96 -10.98
CA GLY A 96 -12.81 -5.92 -9.78
C GLY A 96 -11.30 -5.94 -10.08
N TRP A 97 -10.88 -6.45 -11.24
CA TRP A 97 -9.48 -6.40 -11.66
C TRP A 97 -9.10 -5.04 -12.25
N ASP A 98 -9.94 -4.47 -13.11
CA ASP A 98 -9.72 -3.13 -13.64
C ASP A 98 -9.61 -2.10 -12.49
N GLU A 99 -10.49 -2.21 -11.49
CA GLU A 99 -10.47 -1.34 -10.30
C GLU A 99 -9.34 -1.70 -9.33
N GLY A 100 -9.10 -2.99 -9.07
CA GLY A 100 -8.17 -3.44 -8.04
C GLY A 100 -6.70 -3.22 -8.40
N VAL A 101 -6.39 -3.21 -9.70
CA VAL A 101 -5.04 -3.00 -10.23
C VAL A 101 -4.74 -1.52 -10.40
N GLU A 102 -5.77 -0.70 -10.55
CA GLU A 102 -5.61 0.75 -10.54
C GLU A 102 -4.94 1.21 -9.24
N GLY A 103 -3.98 2.14 -9.37
CA GLY A 103 -3.21 2.64 -8.24
C GLY A 103 -2.09 1.71 -7.73
N MET A 104 -2.04 0.43 -8.12
CA MET A 104 -0.93 -0.46 -7.73
C MET A 104 0.39 0.02 -8.33
N LYS A 105 1.46 0.08 -7.54
CA LYS A 105 2.80 0.35 -8.06
C LYS A 105 3.46 -0.92 -8.57
N VAL A 106 4.22 -0.82 -9.66
CA VAL A 106 5.04 -1.92 -10.18
C VAL A 106 5.96 -2.48 -9.08
N GLY A 107 6.00 -3.80 -8.97
CA GLY A 107 6.70 -4.53 -7.89
C GLY A 107 5.89 -4.71 -6.60
N GLY A 108 4.66 -4.20 -6.56
CA GLY A 108 3.73 -4.36 -5.44
C GLY A 108 2.95 -5.67 -5.46
N LYS A 109 2.27 -5.97 -4.35
CA LYS A 109 1.39 -7.12 -4.16
C LYS A 109 0.17 -6.72 -3.35
N ARG A 110 -1.02 -7.08 -3.85
CA ARG A 110 -2.32 -6.75 -3.28
C ARG A 110 -3.17 -8.01 -3.11
N THR A 111 -4.06 -8.02 -2.12
CA THR A 111 -5.05 -9.08 -1.88
C THR A 111 -6.40 -8.49 -1.53
#